data_AF-A0A7C9A5R1-F1
#
_entry.id   AF-A0A7C9A5R1-F1
#
_cell.length_a   1.000
_cell.length_b   1.000
_cell.length_c   1.000
_cell.angle_alpha   90.00
_cell.angle_beta   90.00
_cell.angle_gamma   90.00
#
_symmetry.space_group_name_H-M   'P 1'
#
loop_
_entity.id
_entity.type
_entity.pdbx_description
1 polymer ?
#
loop_
_entity_poly.entity_id
_entity_poly.type
_entity_poly.pdbx_seq_one_letter_code
_entity_poly.pdbx_strand_id
1 'polypeptide(L)'
;SGNSDTTGTTIFEAVKSAVDRSTEVVFEENPDEEFVRSNSFTHAIVVVGELPYAEMEGDSETLTMLEPGPSVINNVCRTMKCVVVVISGRPLVMEPYMASIDALVAAWLPGTEGKGVTDVLFGDHPFTGKLPRTWFRNVDQLPMNFGDKHYDPLFPLGFGLTTEQACLPTTNMAVQYS
;
A
#
# COMPACT_ATOMS: atom_id res chain seq x y z
N SER A 1 -1.42 -27.10 3.99
CA SER A 1 -2.51 -27.41 4.94
C SER A 1 -2.24 -26.61 6.20
N GLY A 2 -3.10 -25.65 6.53
CA GLY A 2 -2.91 -24.76 7.68
C GLY A 2 -3.61 -23.42 7.46
N ASN A 3 -4.95 -23.40 7.43
CA ASN A 3 -5.73 -22.16 7.63
C ASN A 3 -7.24 -22.37 7.84
N SER A 4 -7.71 -23.54 8.31
CA SER A 4 -9.16 -23.76 8.51
C SER A 4 -9.74 -23.11 9.76
N ASP A 5 -8.89 -22.77 10.74
CA ASP A 5 -9.34 -22.41 12.10
C ASP A 5 -9.17 -20.92 12.40
N THR A 6 -8.56 -20.15 11.50
CA THR A 6 -8.34 -18.72 11.67
C THR A 6 -9.15 -17.94 10.64
N THR A 7 -10.20 -17.27 11.10
CA THR A 7 -10.97 -16.33 10.29
C THR A 7 -10.25 -14.99 10.27
N GLY A 8 -10.02 -14.44 9.08
CA GLY A 8 -9.44 -13.11 8.90
C GLY A 8 -10.40 -12.16 8.18
N THR A 9 -10.03 -10.88 8.15
CA THR A 9 -10.68 -9.85 7.33
C THR A 9 -9.68 -9.40 6.27
N THR A 10 -10.04 -9.54 5.01
CA THR A 10 -9.22 -9.02 3.90
C THR A 10 -9.23 -7.48 3.90
N ILE A 11 -8.26 -6.86 3.22
CA ILE A 11 -8.26 -5.39 3.05
C ILE A 11 -9.52 -4.94 2.30
N PHE A 12 -10.01 -5.72 1.32
CA PHE A 12 -11.24 -5.39 0.60
C PHE A 12 -12.48 -5.40 1.51
N GLU A 13 -12.64 -6.45 2.33
CA GLU A 13 -13.74 -6.52 3.31
C GLU A 13 -13.66 -5.39 4.34
N ALA A 14 -12.44 -5.05 4.76
CA ALA A 14 -12.19 -3.92 5.66
C ALA A 14 -12.58 -2.59 5.02
N VAL A 15 -12.22 -2.34 3.75
CA VAL A 15 -12.61 -1.12 3.02
C VAL A 15 -14.13 -1.00 2.95
N LYS A 16 -14.82 -2.08 2.55
CA LYS A 16 -16.29 -2.10 2.50
C LYS A 16 -16.94 -1.80 3.85
N SER A 17 -16.29 -2.18 4.94
CA SER A 17 -16.79 -1.98 6.30
C SER A 17 -16.48 -0.58 6.86
N ALA A 18 -15.45 0.09 6.33
CA ALA A 18 -14.98 1.39 6.82
C ALA A 18 -15.64 2.58 6.12
N VAL A 19 -16.00 2.45 4.84
CA VAL A 19 -16.60 3.54 4.07
C VAL A 19 -18.06 3.81 4.45
N ASP A 20 -18.55 5.01 4.13
CA ASP A 20 -19.97 5.35 4.30
C ASP A 20 -20.88 4.43 3.46
N ARG A 21 -22.10 4.18 3.92
CA ARG A 21 -23.05 3.28 3.24
C ARG A 21 -23.46 3.75 1.84
N SER A 22 -23.31 5.04 1.54
CA SER A 22 -23.54 5.62 0.21
C SER A 22 -22.36 5.42 -0.74
N THR A 23 -21.17 5.05 -0.23
CA THR A 23 -19.98 4.84 -1.06
C THR A 23 -20.06 3.49 -1.76
N GLU A 24 -20.08 3.51 -3.09
CA GLU A 24 -19.93 2.32 -3.89
C GLU A 24 -18.46 1.86 -3.89
N VAL A 25 -18.23 0.58 -3.58
CA VAL A 25 -16.91 -0.04 -3.60
C VAL A 25 -16.90 -1.13 -4.66
N VAL A 26 -16.10 -0.93 -5.70
CA VAL A 26 -15.89 -1.88 -6.79
C VAL A 26 -14.55 -2.58 -6.59
N PHE A 27 -14.52 -3.90 -6.80
CA PHE A 27 -13.31 -4.69 -6.81
C PHE A 27 -13.08 -5.23 -8.21
N GLU A 28 -11.87 -5.01 -8.71
CA GLU A 28 -11.34 -5.62 -9.93
C GLU A 28 -9.88 -6.00 -9.62
N GLU A 29 -9.52 -7.25 -9.88
CA GLU A 29 -8.21 -7.79 -9.48
C GLU A 29 -7.10 -7.30 -10.42
N ASN A 30 -7.41 -7.20 -11.72
CA ASN A 30 -6.45 -6.78 -12.73
C ASN A 30 -7.09 -5.79 -13.73
N PRO A 31 -7.42 -4.57 -13.29
CA PRO A 31 -8.05 -3.58 -14.16
C PRO A 31 -7.08 -3.07 -15.24
N ASP A 32 -7.59 -2.95 -16.46
CA ASP A 32 -6.91 -2.20 -17.52
C ASP A 32 -7.24 -0.70 -17.44
N GLU A 33 -6.54 0.11 -18.24
CA GLU A 33 -6.77 1.55 -18.26
C GLU A 33 -8.19 1.93 -18.71
N GLU A 34 -8.80 1.14 -19.62
CA GLU A 34 -10.14 1.43 -20.14
C GLU A 34 -11.20 1.25 -19.06
N PHE A 35 -11.11 0.18 -18.27
CA PHE A 35 -11.94 -0.03 -17.09
C PHE A 35 -11.85 1.14 -16.12
N VAL A 36 -10.63 1.60 -15.81
CA VAL A 36 -10.45 2.71 -14.86
C VAL A 36 -11.01 4.02 -15.41
N ARG A 37 -10.83 4.32 -16.71
CA ARG A 37 -11.32 5.56 -17.36
C ARG A 37 -12.82 5.59 -17.60
N SER A 38 -13.41 4.45 -17.93
CA SER A 38 -14.83 4.35 -18.27
C SER A 38 -15.74 4.46 -17.05
N ASN A 39 -15.18 4.21 -15.86
CA ASN A 39 -15.88 4.34 -14.60
C ASN A 39 -15.56 5.68 -13.91
N SER A 40 -16.55 6.24 -13.22
CA SER A 40 -16.41 7.52 -12.50
C SER A 40 -15.86 7.33 -11.08
N PHE A 41 -14.74 6.62 -10.94
CA PHE A 41 -14.09 6.42 -9.65
C PHE A 41 -13.47 7.73 -9.13
N THR A 42 -13.52 7.94 -7.81
CA THR A 42 -12.92 9.14 -7.20
C THR A 42 -11.48 8.89 -6.75
N HIS A 43 -11.21 7.72 -6.18
CA HIS A 43 -9.91 7.29 -5.64
C HIS A 43 -9.77 5.77 -5.79
N ALA A 44 -8.54 5.29 -5.91
CA ALA A 44 -8.24 3.87 -5.98
C ALA A 44 -7.30 3.45 -4.85
N ILE A 45 -7.53 2.27 -4.28
CA ILE A 45 -6.61 1.58 -3.39
C ILE A 45 -6.09 0.37 -4.15
N VAL A 46 -4.80 0.39 -4.48
CA VAL A 46 -4.12 -0.68 -5.23
C VAL A 46 -3.34 -1.53 -4.24
N VAL A 47 -3.76 -2.78 -4.02
CA VAL A 47 -3.08 -3.71 -3.11
C VAL A 47 -2.27 -4.70 -3.95
N VAL A 48 -0.95 -4.67 -3.81
CA VAL A 48 -0.01 -5.49 -4.60
C VAL A 48 1.13 -5.97 -3.70
N GLY A 49 1.92 -6.95 -4.13
CA GLY A 49 2.95 -7.50 -3.26
C GLY A 49 3.65 -8.76 -3.71
N GLU A 50 4.34 -9.39 -2.77
CA GLU A 50 4.92 -10.73 -2.92
C GLU A 50 3.85 -11.80 -2.66
N LEU A 51 4.01 -12.95 -3.34
CA LEU A 51 3.30 -14.17 -2.95
C LEU A 51 3.88 -14.73 -1.63
N PRO A 52 3.13 -15.53 -0.86
CA PRO A 52 3.66 -16.19 0.32
C PRO A 52 4.84 -17.11 -0.03
N TYR A 53 5.92 -17.02 0.74
CA TYR A 53 7.10 -17.89 0.63
C TYR A 53 7.66 -18.19 2.03
N ALA A 54 8.53 -19.19 2.12
CA ALA A 54 9.26 -19.51 3.33
C ALA A 54 10.68 -19.96 2.98
N GLU A 55 11.65 -19.52 3.78
CA GLU A 55 13.06 -19.93 3.68
C GLU A 55 13.60 -19.79 2.23
N MET A 56 14.12 -20.87 1.66
CA MET A 56 14.79 -20.90 0.35
C MET A 56 13.85 -20.52 -0.81
N GLU A 57 12.55 -20.77 -0.68
CA GLU A 57 11.57 -20.38 -1.70
C GLU A 57 11.40 -18.85 -1.79
N GLY A 58 11.92 -18.12 -0.79
CA GLY A 58 11.97 -16.66 -0.79
C GLY A 58 13.24 -16.07 -1.40
N ASP A 59 14.24 -16.85 -1.78
CA ASP A 59 15.47 -16.31 -2.34
C ASP A 59 15.18 -15.64 -3.69
N SER A 60 15.64 -14.40 -3.84
CA SER A 60 15.38 -13.59 -5.05
C SER A 60 16.53 -12.62 -5.29
N GLU A 61 17.08 -12.67 -6.50
CA GLU A 61 18.12 -11.74 -6.96
C GLU A 61 17.52 -10.44 -7.52
N THR A 62 16.23 -10.44 -7.85
CA THR A 62 15.58 -9.30 -8.51
C THR A 62 14.75 -8.44 -7.55
N LEU A 63 14.21 -9.04 -6.47
CA LEU A 63 13.36 -8.35 -5.48
C LEU A 63 12.24 -7.50 -6.12
N THR A 64 11.67 -8.01 -7.21
CA THR A 64 10.57 -7.40 -7.97
C THR A 64 9.24 -8.08 -7.66
N MET A 65 8.15 -7.33 -7.68
CA MET A 65 6.79 -7.91 -7.67
C MET A 65 6.54 -8.70 -8.96
N LEU A 66 5.78 -9.79 -8.86
CA LEU A 66 5.30 -10.53 -10.02
C LEU A 66 4.16 -9.77 -10.69
N GLU A 67 4.00 -9.96 -12.01
CA GLU A 67 2.77 -9.54 -12.70
C GLU A 67 1.56 -10.31 -12.15
N PRO A 68 0.38 -9.66 -12.04
CA PRO A 68 0.03 -8.36 -12.62
C PRO A 68 0.35 -7.12 -11.75
N GLY A 69 1.12 -7.23 -10.66
CA GLY A 69 1.34 -6.10 -9.73
C GLY A 69 1.86 -4.81 -10.39
N PRO A 70 2.99 -4.85 -11.11
CA PRO A 70 3.50 -3.69 -11.83
C PRO A 70 2.54 -3.11 -12.88
N SER A 71 1.85 -3.95 -13.65
CA SER A 71 0.88 -3.48 -14.65
C SER A 71 -0.34 -2.82 -14.00
N VAL A 72 -0.88 -3.38 -12.92
CA VAL A 72 -1.99 -2.79 -12.15
C VAL A 72 -1.62 -1.42 -11.60
N ILE A 73 -0.43 -1.26 -11.00
CA ILE A 73 0.02 0.06 -10.53
C ILE A 73 0.01 1.06 -11.69
N ASN A 74 0.60 0.69 -12.84
CA ASN A 74 0.69 1.61 -13.98
C ASN A 74 -0.69 1.94 -14.55
N ASN A 75 -1.57 0.96 -14.75
CA ASN A 75 -2.89 1.16 -15.35
C ASN A 75 -3.78 2.08 -14.48
N VAL A 76 -3.74 1.88 -13.17
CA VAL A 76 -4.59 2.62 -12.22
C VAL A 76 -4.00 3.98 -11.89
N CYS A 77 -2.76 4.03 -11.41
CA CYS A 77 -2.15 5.24 -10.83
C CYS A 77 -1.79 6.31 -11.87
N ARG A 78 -1.60 5.93 -13.15
CA ARG A 78 -1.43 6.91 -14.22
C ARG A 78 -2.75 7.54 -14.67
N THR A 79 -3.86 6.87 -14.38
CA THR A 79 -5.19 7.25 -14.87
C THR A 79 -5.96 8.09 -13.84
N MET A 80 -5.76 7.81 -12.55
CA MET A 80 -6.48 8.46 -11.46
C MET A 80 -5.65 8.48 -10.19
N LYS A 81 -6.11 9.24 -9.18
CA LYS A 81 -5.47 9.27 -7.88
C LYS A 81 -5.48 7.88 -7.22
N CYS A 82 -4.31 7.40 -6.83
CA CYS A 82 -4.16 6.08 -6.24
C CYS A 82 -3.34 6.08 -4.95
N VAL A 83 -3.71 5.20 -4.04
CA VAL A 83 -2.87 4.78 -2.91
C VAL A 83 -2.42 3.35 -3.19
N VAL A 84 -1.11 3.12 -3.22
CA VAL A 84 -0.54 1.77 -3.36
C VAL A 84 -0.22 1.22 -1.97
N VAL A 85 -0.80 0.07 -1.63
CA VAL A 85 -0.50 -0.71 -0.43
C VAL A 85 0.33 -1.92 -0.85
N VAL A 86 1.60 -1.95 -0.43
CA VAL A 86 2.52 -3.04 -0.74
C VAL A 86 2.56 -4.04 0.40
N ILE A 87 2.20 -5.29 0.09
CA ILE A 87 2.28 -6.46 0.98
C ILE A 87 3.57 -7.21 0.66
N SER A 88 4.54 -7.18 1.57
CA SER A 88 5.87 -7.76 1.30
C SER A 88 6.59 -8.15 2.59
N GLY A 89 7.46 -9.16 2.50
CA GLY A 89 8.30 -9.54 3.64
C GLY A 89 9.52 -8.62 3.81
N ARG A 90 9.79 -7.76 2.83
CA ARG A 90 11.03 -7.00 2.67
C ARG A 90 10.86 -5.85 1.66
N PRO A 91 11.80 -4.87 1.62
CA PRO A 91 11.81 -3.86 0.57
C PRO A 91 11.88 -4.48 -0.83
N LEU A 92 11.08 -3.97 -1.76
CA LEU A 92 11.04 -4.37 -3.17
C LEU A 92 11.47 -3.21 -4.09
N VAL A 93 11.74 -3.52 -5.36
CA VAL A 93 11.95 -2.50 -6.39
C VAL A 93 10.67 -1.66 -6.55
N MET A 94 10.72 -0.40 -6.11
CA MET A 94 9.59 0.53 -6.18
C MET A 94 9.88 1.82 -6.97
N GLU A 95 11.15 2.17 -7.18
CA GLU A 95 11.58 3.41 -7.83
C GLU A 95 10.88 3.68 -9.18
N PRO A 96 10.68 2.69 -10.07
CA PRO A 96 10.00 2.91 -11.37
C PRO A 96 8.55 3.41 -11.27
N TYR A 97 7.86 3.16 -10.15
CA TYR A 97 6.45 3.51 -9.97
C TYR A 97 6.26 4.82 -9.17
N MET A 98 7.31 5.31 -8.52
CA MET A 98 7.21 6.44 -7.58
C MET A 98 6.67 7.73 -8.21
N ALA A 99 6.87 7.92 -9.52
CA ALA A 99 6.37 9.09 -10.24
C ALA A 99 4.86 9.06 -10.53
N SER A 100 4.24 7.87 -10.50
CA SER A 100 2.81 7.70 -10.79
C SER A 100 1.94 7.55 -9.56
N ILE A 101 2.50 7.16 -8.41
CA ILE A 101 1.72 6.88 -7.20
C ILE A 101 1.53 8.17 -6.38
N ASP A 102 0.31 8.45 -5.91
CA ASP A 102 0.07 9.60 -5.04
C ASP A 102 0.47 9.31 -3.58
N ALA A 103 0.31 8.06 -3.14
CA ALA A 103 0.75 7.59 -1.83
C ALA A 103 1.19 6.13 -1.87
N LEU A 104 2.18 5.80 -1.04
CA LEU A 104 2.74 4.46 -0.88
C LEU A 104 2.68 4.05 0.60
N VAL A 105 2.10 2.89 0.87
CA VAL A 105 2.04 2.27 2.20
C VAL A 105 2.74 0.92 2.15
N ALA A 106 3.81 0.77 2.93
CA ALA A 106 4.43 -0.52 3.17
C ALA A 106 3.72 -1.21 4.33
N ALA A 107 2.81 -2.13 4.03
CA ALA A 107 1.99 -2.84 5.02
C ALA A 107 2.64 -4.12 5.54
N TRP A 108 3.80 -4.50 4.99
CA TRP A 108 4.54 -5.71 5.33
C TRP A 108 3.68 -6.97 5.15
N LEU A 109 3.66 -7.89 6.11
CA LEU A 109 2.76 -9.04 6.16
C LEU A 109 1.80 -8.85 7.34
N PRO A 110 0.66 -8.16 7.17
CA PRO A 110 -0.16 -7.63 8.27
C PRO A 110 -0.98 -8.67 9.05
N GLY A 111 -0.95 -9.94 8.63
CA GLY A 111 -1.71 -11.01 9.28
C GLY A 111 -3.20 -10.97 8.93
N THR A 112 -4.05 -11.38 9.87
CA THR A 112 -5.49 -11.63 9.65
C THR A 112 -6.36 -10.40 9.76
N GLU A 113 -5.86 -9.33 10.40
CA GLU A 113 -6.65 -8.15 10.74
C GLU A 113 -6.49 -7.04 9.69
N GLY A 114 -7.04 -7.25 8.49
CA GLY A 114 -6.99 -6.26 7.40
C GLY A 114 -7.57 -4.89 7.76
N LYS A 115 -8.41 -4.83 8.81
CA LYS A 115 -8.94 -3.56 9.35
C LYS A 115 -7.84 -2.62 9.85
N GLY A 116 -6.72 -3.13 10.35
CA GLY A 116 -5.59 -2.29 10.77
C GLY A 116 -5.03 -1.45 9.62
N VAL A 117 -5.11 -1.93 8.37
CA VAL A 117 -4.73 -1.16 7.18
C VAL A 117 -5.71 -0.02 6.93
N THR A 118 -7.01 -0.29 7.01
CA THR A 118 -8.04 0.73 6.75
C THR A 118 -8.16 1.77 7.85
N ASP A 119 -7.90 1.40 9.11
CA ASP A 119 -7.91 2.32 10.25
C ASP A 119 -6.96 3.51 10.02
N VAL A 120 -5.80 3.28 9.40
CA VAL A 120 -4.84 4.35 9.07
C VAL A 120 -5.10 5.00 7.71
N LEU A 121 -5.58 4.24 6.70
CA LEU A 121 -5.90 4.80 5.39
C LEU A 121 -7.06 5.80 5.43
N PHE A 122 -8.07 5.55 6.27
CA PHE A 122 -9.23 6.43 6.43
C PHE A 122 -9.08 7.42 7.59
N GLY A 123 -7.94 7.40 8.30
CA GLY A 123 -7.59 8.41 9.30
C GLY A 123 -8.20 8.21 10.68
N ASP A 124 -8.77 7.04 10.99
CA ASP A 124 -9.18 6.68 12.35
C ASP A 124 -7.97 6.65 13.30
N HIS A 125 -6.79 6.31 12.76
CA HIS A 125 -5.51 6.43 13.45
C HIS A 125 -4.45 7.10 12.55
N PRO A 126 -3.50 7.85 13.13
CA PRO A 126 -2.41 8.43 12.35
C PRO A 126 -1.40 7.36 11.91
N PHE A 127 -0.80 7.55 10.74
CA PHE A 127 0.41 6.82 10.38
C PHE A 127 1.56 7.22 11.31
N THR A 128 2.19 6.25 11.96
CA THR A 128 3.34 6.46 12.86
C THR A 128 4.53 5.57 12.57
N GLY A 129 4.35 4.55 11.72
CA GLY A 129 5.37 3.57 11.37
C GLY A 129 6.63 4.21 10.77
N LYS A 130 7.79 3.67 11.13
CA LYS A 130 9.09 4.03 10.59
C LYS A 130 9.75 2.77 10.01
N LEU A 131 10.43 2.91 8.88
CA LEU A 131 11.06 1.80 8.19
C LEU A 131 12.10 1.12 9.11
N PRO A 132 11.95 -0.19 9.40
CA PRO A 132 12.93 -0.94 10.18
C PRO A 132 14.11 -1.42 9.32
N ARG A 133 14.04 -1.23 8.00
CA ARG A 133 15.09 -1.56 7.03
C ARG A 133 15.25 -0.43 6.00
N THR A 134 16.45 -0.29 5.46
CA THR A 134 16.71 0.57 4.31
C THR A 134 15.91 0.11 3.09
N TRP A 135 15.25 1.03 2.39
CA TRP A 135 14.65 0.75 1.08
C TRP A 135 15.62 1.17 -0.02
N PHE A 136 16.09 0.21 -0.82
CA PHE A 136 17.05 0.46 -1.90
C PHE A 136 16.37 1.10 -3.12
N ARG A 137 17.16 1.78 -3.96
CA ARG A 137 16.72 2.29 -5.27
C ARG A 137 16.65 1.16 -6.29
N ASN A 138 17.73 0.40 -6.37
CA ASN A 138 17.90 -0.76 -7.23
C ASN A 138 18.67 -1.87 -6.51
N VAL A 139 18.53 -3.10 -6.99
CA VAL A 139 19.13 -4.28 -6.36
C VAL A 139 20.66 -4.31 -6.45
N ASP A 140 21.26 -3.62 -7.43
CA ASP A 140 22.71 -3.57 -7.61
C ASP A 140 23.42 -2.82 -6.46
N GLN A 141 22.67 -2.05 -5.65
CA GLN A 141 23.20 -1.42 -4.44
C GLN A 141 23.44 -2.42 -3.30
N LEU A 142 22.88 -3.64 -3.38
CA LEU A 142 22.92 -4.58 -2.27
C LEU A 142 24.28 -5.31 -2.18
N PRO A 143 24.79 -5.57 -0.96
CA PRO A 143 24.24 -5.16 0.33
C PRO A 143 24.50 -3.67 0.63
N MET A 144 23.45 -2.99 1.15
CA MET A 144 23.52 -1.60 1.61
C MET A 144 22.71 -1.42 2.89
N ASN A 145 23.39 -1.04 3.97
CA ASN A 145 22.81 -0.82 5.29
C ASN A 145 23.15 0.58 5.82
N PHE A 146 22.36 1.04 6.80
CA PHE A 146 22.62 2.31 7.46
C PHE A 146 24.04 2.36 8.04
N GLY A 147 24.78 3.41 7.71
CA GLY A 147 26.17 3.60 8.14
C GLY A 147 27.23 3.18 7.11
N ASP A 148 26.84 2.51 6.03
CA ASP A 148 27.77 2.18 4.94
C ASP A 148 28.27 3.45 4.22
N LYS A 149 29.50 3.40 3.69
CA LYS A 149 30.09 4.55 2.97
C LYS A 149 29.34 4.89 1.69
N HIS A 150 28.76 3.88 1.03
CA HIS A 150 27.98 3.99 -0.21
C HIS A 150 26.46 4.04 0.05
N TYR A 151 26.04 4.51 1.23
CA TYR A 151 24.63 4.56 1.62
C TYR A 151 23.83 5.62 0.82
N ASP A 152 23.13 5.16 -0.21
CA ASP A 152 22.24 5.98 -1.07
C ASP A 152 20.86 5.31 -1.25
N PRO A 153 19.99 5.36 -0.23
CA PRO A 153 18.70 4.68 -0.26
C PRO A 153 17.63 5.46 -1.04
N LEU A 154 16.60 4.74 -1.52
CA LEU A 154 15.35 5.35 -1.95
C LEU A 154 14.62 5.94 -0.73
N PHE A 155 14.51 5.14 0.33
CA PHE A 155 14.03 5.58 1.64
C PHE A 155 14.99 5.10 2.74
N PRO A 156 15.57 6.00 3.55
CA PRO A 156 16.52 5.62 4.58
C PRO A 156 15.87 4.84 5.72
N LEU A 157 16.68 4.12 6.50
CA LEU A 157 16.28 3.51 7.76
C LEU A 157 15.61 4.57 8.65
N GLY A 158 14.48 4.24 9.26
CA GLY A 158 13.72 5.15 10.11
C GLY A 158 12.87 6.17 9.33
N PHE A 159 12.84 6.15 8.00
CA PHE A 159 11.91 6.96 7.22
C PHE A 159 10.46 6.54 7.47
N GLY A 160 9.54 7.50 7.45
CA GLY A 160 8.12 7.24 7.49
C GLY A 160 7.37 8.55 7.64
N LEU A 161 6.45 8.83 6.72
CA LEU A 161 5.57 9.99 6.83
C LEU A 161 4.51 9.73 7.90
N THR A 162 3.98 10.81 8.46
CA THR A 162 2.92 10.75 9.47
C THR A 162 1.69 11.47 8.96
N THR A 163 0.52 11.02 9.39
CA THR A 163 -0.74 11.74 9.22
C THR A 163 -1.25 12.21 10.58
N GLU A 164 -2.22 13.11 10.57
CA GLU A 164 -3.02 13.42 11.75
C GLU A 164 -4.29 12.57 11.74
N GLN A 165 -4.87 12.37 12.92
CA GLN A 165 -6.15 11.69 13.02
C GLN A 165 -7.24 12.56 12.39
N ALA A 166 -8.05 11.98 11.50
CA ALA A 166 -9.19 12.67 10.92
C ALA A 166 -10.28 12.78 11.99
N CYS A 167 -10.47 13.99 12.54
CA CYS A 167 -11.62 14.25 13.42
C CYS A 167 -12.86 14.40 12.55
N LEU A 168 -13.61 13.33 12.29
CA LEU A 168 -14.95 13.46 11.73
C LEU A 168 -15.82 14.21 12.76
N PRO A 169 -16.36 15.40 12.44
CA PRO A 169 -17.24 16.09 13.37
C PRO A 169 -18.51 15.26 13.50
N THR A 170 -18.67 14.63 14.67
CA THR A 170 -20.00 14.18 15.08
C THR A 170 -20.84 15.44 15.26
N THR A 171 -21.93 15.53 14.50
CA THR A 171 -22.96 16.58 14.52
C THR A 171 -22.68 17.84 13.67
N ASN A 172 -23.51 18.02 12.63
CA ASN A 172 -23.86 19.26 11.92
C ASN A 172 -22.83 20.40 11.96
N MET A 173 -22.09 20.62 10.87
CA MET A 173 -21.52 21.94 10.59
C MET A 173 -22.27 22.65 9.47
N ALA A 174 -22.92 23.72 9.89
CA ALA A 174 -23.30 24.84 9.06
C ALA A 174 -22.07 25.40 8.32
N VAL A 175 -22.33 25.87 7.11
CA VAL A 175 -21.41 26.65 6.29
C VAL A 175 -20.83 27.80 7.09
N GLN A 176 -19.50 27.94 7.11
CA GLN A 176 -18.90 29.24 7.38
C GLN A 176 -17.67 29.43 6.48
N TYR A 177 -17.81 30.38 5.55
CA TYR A 177 -16.72 30.92 4.75
C TYR A 177 -15.90 31.90 5.59
N SER A 178 -14.60 31.92 5.34
CA SER A 178 -13.77 33.13 5.43
C SER A 178 -12.81 33.15 4.26
#